data_AF-A0A2V3UB71-F1
#
_entry.id   AF-A0A2V3UB71-F1
#
_cell.length_a   1.000
_cell.length_b   1.000
_cell.length_c   1.000
_cell.angle_alpha   90.00
_cell.angle_beta   90.00
_cell.angle_gamma   90.00
#
_symmetry.space_group_name_H-M   'P 1'
#
loop_
_entity.id
_entity.type
_entity.pdbx_description
1 polymer ?
#
loop_
_entity_poly.entity_id
_entity_poly.type
_entity_poly.pdbx_seq_one_letter_code
_entity_poly.pdbx_strand_id
1 'polypeptide(L)'
;MHAIVRNEELFQTALPGGRLLRKRLIPALIGVVLAFIPAGSVGGALAAGADALVGEWLVEDIGGGGVVDRVRMTVTFTGDGKVNGSGGCNRFTGKVKMTGDTLRFGLLATMRMACPPAVMGQEQKFLRTLQGVRSWAVDSDGKLVLRDDGGKPLLLLARVRQSAAITIEVPSTAAVRTVKVDYACGDRIVDATYFNAGEVSLVSLSWTGEFVVAANVLAASGAKYAGGRYIWWTKGKTADLYDLTKGENAEPLACTQT
;
A
#
# COMPACT_ATOMS: atom_id res chain seq x y z
N MET A 1 -31.96 -6.39 -8.30
CA MET A 1 -32.42 -5.03 -7.96
C MET A 1 -31.19 -4.25 -7.53
N HIS A 2 -30.67 -3.42 -8.43
CA HIS A 2 -29.48 -2.59 -8.24
C HIS A 2 -29.88 -1.27 -7.57
N ALA A 3 -29.06 -0.75 -6.66
CA ALA A 3 -29.02 0.69 -6.37
C ALA A 3 -27.61 1.08 -5.89
N ILE A 4 -26.89 1.74 -6.78
CA ILE A 4 -25.66 2.52 -6.56
C ILE A 4 -26.12 3.93 -6.25
N VAL A 5 -25.60 4.58 -5.21
CA VAL A 5 -25.74 6.04 -5.02
C VAL A 5 -24.35 6.64 -4.85
N ARG A 6 -23.96 7.44 -5.85
CA ARG A 6 -22.88 8.43 -5.80
C ARG A 6 -23.44 9.70 -5.16
N ASN A 7 -22.62 10.46 -4.44
CA ASN A 7 -22.93 11.86 -4.18
C ASN A 7 -21.64 12.70 -4.23
N GLU A 8 -21.59 13.61 -5.21
CA GLU A 8 -20.61 14.68 -5.35
C GLU A 8 -21.16 15.98 -4.71
N GLU A 9 -20.19 16.86 -4.46
CA GLU A 9 -20.15 18.14 -3.75
C GLU A 9 -21.29 19.15 -3.99
N LEU A 10 -21.40 20.13 -3.08
CA LEU A 10 -21.44 21.56 -3.46
C LEU A 10 -21.11 22.49 -2.27
N PHE A 11 -20.02 23.24 -2.46
CA PHE A 11 -19.57 24.41 -1.70
C PHE A 11 -20.48 25.62 -1.94
N GLN A 12 -20.90 26.36 -0.91
CA GLN A 12 -21.25 27.79 -1.04
C GLN A 12 -20.88 28.60 0.22
N THR A 13 -20.12 29.66 -0.02
CA THR A 13 -19.62 30.71 0.88
C THR A 13 -20.64 31.85 1.05
N ALA A 14 -20.71 32.48 2.22
CA ALA A 14 -21.21 33.85 2.38
C ALA A 14 -20.58 34.55 3.61
N LEU A 15 -19.95 35.71 3.39
CA LEU A 15 -19.56 36.69 4.41
C LEU A 15 -20.25 38.04 4.08
N PRO A 16 -20.76 38.81 5.06
CA PRO A 16 -21.31 40.13 4.82
C PRO A 16 -20.30 41.26 5.08
N GLY A 17 -20.55 42.38 4.41
CA GLY A 17 -19.64 43.50 4.21
C GLY A 17 -19.43 44.45 5.39
N GLY A 18 -18.35 45.25 5.26
CA GLY A 18 -17.98 46.35 6.15
C GLY A 18 -17.39 47.52 5.34
N ARG A 19 -17.76 48.74 5.73
CA ARG A 19 -17.69 50.00 4.96
C ARG A 19 -16.30 50.63 4.83
N LEU A 20 -16.22 51.46 3.79
CA LEU A 20 -15.17 52.41 3.41
C LEU A 20 -14.83 53.45 4.49
N LEU A 21 -13.54 53.74 4.69
CA LEU A 21 -13.07 55.03 5.20
C LEU A 21 -11.86 55.52 4.38
N ARG A 22 -12.01 56.67 3.71
CA ARG A 22 -10.94 57.43 3.03
C ARG A 22 -10.06 58.10 4.09
N LYS A 23 -8.73 57.93 4.02
CA LYS A 23 -7.75 58.88 4.54
C LYS A 23 -6.59 59.06 3.56
N ARG A 24 -6.15 60.32 3.45
CA ARG A 24 -5.26 60.90 2.43
C ARG A 24 -3.79 60.53 2.63
N LEU A 25 -3.06 60.59 1.51
CA LEU A 25 -1.61 60.38 1.29
C LEU A 25 -0.67 61.16 2.23
N ILE A 26 0.44 60.50 2.62
CA ILE A 26 1.78 61.10 2.82
C ILE A 26 2.80 60.09 2.27
N PRO A 27 3.75 60.48 1.40
CA PRO A 27 4.74 59.58 0.82
C PRO A 27 5.96 59.46 1.75
N ALA A 28 6.39 58.24 2.06
CA ALA A 28 7.70 57.98 2.65
C ALA A 28 8.40 56.89 1.85
N LEU A 29 9.45 57.30 1.12
CA LEU A 29 10.42 56.43 0.49
C LEU A 29 11.06 55.53 1.56
N ILE A 30 10.87 54.21 1.44
CA ILE A 30 11.75 53.21 2.05
C ILE A 30 12.15 52.26 0.93
N GLY A 31 13.42 52.33 0.54
CA GLY A 31 14.00 51.48 -0.49
C GLY A 31 14.02 50.03 -0.03
N VAL A 32 13.27 49.18 -0.73
CA VAL A 32 13.41 47.72 -0.63
C VAL A 32 14.52 47.31 -1.59
N VAL A 33 15.62 46.85 -1.03
CA VAL A 33 16.70 46.18 -1.76
C VAL A 33 16.14 44.86 -2.30
N LEU A 34 15.97 44.76 -3.62
CA LEU A 34 15.71 43.51 -4.33
C LEU A 34 16.98 42.65 -4.26
N ALA A 35 17.05 41.76 -3.27
CA ALA A 35 18.00 40.65 -3.29
C ALA A 35 17.57 39.67 -4.38
N PHE A 36 18.24 39.74 -5.53
CA PHE A 36 18.13 38.76 -6.60
C PHE A 36 18.75 37.45 -6.10
N ILE A 37 17.91 36.55 -5.57
CA ILE A 37 18.33 35.17 -5.30
C ILE A 37 18.31 34.44 -6.64
N PRO A 38 19.45 33.96 -7.18
CA PRO A 38 19.41 33.11 -8.35
C PRO A 38 18.65 31.82 -7.99
N ALA A 39 17.47 31.67 -8.59
CA ALA A 39 16.71 30.45 -8.57
C ALA A 39 17.41 29.41 -9.45
N GLY A 40 17.64 28.23 -8.89
CA GLY A 40 17.54 26.98 -9.64
C GLY A 40 18.84 26.36 -10.12
N SER A 41 19.29 25.36 -9.36
CA SER A 41 19.20 23.97 -9.83
C SER A 41 19.37 23.02 -8.66
N VAL A 42 18.27 22.71 -7.96
CA VAL A 42 18.22 21.53 -7.09
C VAL A 42 18.04 20.32 -8.00
N GLY A 43 19.17 19.80 -8.49
CA GLY A 43 19.23 18.48 -9.11
C GLY A 43 19.05 17.42 -8.01
N GLY A 44 17.80 17.08 -7.71
CA GLY A 44 17.46 16.18 -6.61
C GLY A 44 16.09 15.52 -6.77
N ALA A 45 15.78 15.03 -7.97
CA ALA A 45 14.55 14.27 -8.23
C ALA A 45 14.80 12.99 -9.05
N LEU A 46 16.01 12.41 -8.96
CA LEU A 46 16.40 11.26 -9.79
C LEU A 46 16.38 9.90 -9.06
N ALA A 47 16.06 9.83 -7.77
CA ALA A 47 16.10 8.58 -6.99
C ALA A 47 14.72 8.03 -6.57
N ALA A 48 13.67 8.86 -6.51
CA ALA A 48 12.38 8.45 -5.93
C ALA A 48 11.57 7.43 -6.76
N GLY A 49 11.85 7.32 -8.07
CA GLY A 49 11.15 6.37 -8.95
C GLY A 49 11.64 4.94 -8.80
N ALA A 50 12.96 4.71 -8.84
CA ALA A 50 13.51 3.34 -8.89
C ALA A 50 13.20 2.52 -7.63
N ASP A 51 13.18 3.16 -6.45
CA ASP A 51 12.86 2.48 -5.19
C ASP A 51 11.43 1.90 -5.16
N ALA A 52 10.48 2.55 -5.84
CA ALA A 52 9.12 2.06 -5.95
C ALA A 52 8.99 0.81 -6.84
N LEU A 53 9.99 0.53 -7.69
CA LEU A 53 10.05 -0.66 -8.54
C LEU A 53 10.78 -1.83 -7.85
N VAL A 54 11.71 -1.53 -6.94
CA VAL A 54 12.48 -2.55 -6.21
C VAL A 54 11.56 -3.45 -5.36
N GLY A 55 11.82 -4.75 -5.43
CA GLY A 55 11.04 -5.81 -4.77
C GLY A 55 10.58 -6.91 -5.72
N GLU A 56 9.88 -7.90 -5.17
CA GLU A 56 9.27 -9.00 -5.93
C GLU A 56 7.83 -8.65 -6.34
N TRP A 57 7.49 -8.97 -7.59
CA TRP A 57 6.20 -8.75 -8.21
C TRP A 57 5.68 -10.06 -8.82
N LEU A 58 4.40 -10.34 -8.64
CA LEU A 58 3.68 -11.47 -9.22
C LEU A 58 3.06 -11.04 -10.55
N VAL A 59 3.29 -11.79 -11.62
CA VAL A 59 2.71 -11.50 -12.94
C VAL A 59 1.24 -11.96 -12.95
N GLU A 60 0.32 -11.06 -13.28
CA GLU A 60 -1.11 -11.33 -13.37
C GLU A 60 -1.63 -11.34 -14.82
N ASP A 61 -1.00 -10.56 -15.70
CA ASP A 61 -1.36 -10.49 -17.11
C ASP A 61 -0.13 -10.39 -18.01
N ILE A 62 -0.20 -11.07 -19.17
CA ILE A 62 0.81 -11.00 -20.23
C ILE A 62 0.14 -10.63 -21.55
N GLY A 63 0.22 -9.37 -21.93
CA GLY A 63 -0.29 -8.82 -23.19
C GLY A 63 -1.79 -8.97 -23.36
N GLY A 64 -2.57 -8.82 -22.28
CA GLY A 64 -4.03 -8.90 -22.25
C GLY A 64 -4.60 -10.32 -22.27
N GLY A 65 -3.78 -11.35 -22.03
CA GLY A 65 -4.18 -12.76 -22.12
C GLY A 65 -4.26 -13.50 -20.79
N GLY A 66 -4.02 -12.83 -19.65
CA GLY A 66 -3.90 -13.46 -18.34
C GLY A 66 -2.67 -14.35 -18.20
N VAL A 67 -2.67 -15.14 -17.12
CA VAL A 67 -1.66 -16.15 -16.78
C VAL A 67 -2.37 -17.46 -16.45
N VAL A 68 -1.81 -18.59 -16.88
CA VAL A 68 -2.32 -19.94 -16.57
C VAL A 68 -2.39 -20.14 -15.04
N ASP A 69 -3.54 -20.62 -14.57
CA ASP A 69 -3.78 -20.88 -13.16
C ASP A 69 -2.71 -21.78 -12.51
N ARG A 70 -2.39 -21.49 -11.25
CA ARG A 70 -1.40 -22.20 -10.42
C ARG A 70 0.04 -22.15 -10.93
N VAL A 71 0.34 -21.46 -12.04
CA VAL A 71 1.70 -21.20 -12.49
C VAL A 71 2.17 -19.87 -11.92
N ARG A 72 2.97 -19.92 -10.85
CA ARG A 72 3.49 -18.71 -10.21
C ARG A 72 4.66 -18.12 -11.00
N MET A 73 4.41 -16.98 -11.63
CA MET A 73 5.40 -16.19 -12.38
C MET A 73 5.76 -14.93 -11.62
N THR A 74 7.05 -14.64 -11.46
CA THR A 74 7.51 -13.51 -10.66
C THR A 74 8.63 -12.72 -11.34
N VAL A 75 8.71 -11.43 -11.03
CA VAL A 75 9.79 -10.52 -11.42
C VAL A 75 10.29 -9.80 -10.18
N THR A 76 11.58 -9.91 -9.90
CA THR A 76 12.24 -9.25 -8.78
C THR A 76 13.24 -8.25 -9.33
N PHE A 77 12.98 -6.96 -9.11
CA PHE A 77 13.91 -5.88 -9.43
C PHE A 77 14.80 -5.64 -8.21
N THR A 78 16.11 -5.69 -8.42
CA THR A 78 17.09 -5.41 -7.37
C THR A 78 17.64 -3.99 -7.56
N GLY A 79 17.91 -3.29 -6.45
CA GLY A 79 18.42 -1.92 -6.48
C GLY A 79 19.79 -1.75 -7.17
N ASP A 80 20.51 -2.86 -7.42
CA ASP A 80 21.79 -2.89 -8.13
C ASP A 80 21.67 -3.07 -9.66
N GLY A 81 20.48 -2.86 -10.24
CA GLY A 81 20.28 -2.90 -11.69
C GLY A 81 20.20 -4.32 -12.27
N LYS A 82 19.85 -5.31 -11.44
CA LYS A 82 19.60 -6.68 -11.89
C LYS A 82 18.11 -6.98 -11.81
N VAL A 83 17.73 -8.02 -12.54
CA VAL A 83 16.41 -8.62 -12.45
C VAL A 83 16.55 -10.13 -12.37
N ASN A 84 15.73 -10.76 -11.55
CA ASN A 84 15.60 -12.21 -11.50
C ASN A 84 14.12 -12.57 -11.32
N GLY A 85 13.77 -13.85 -11.50
CA GLY A 85 12.41 -14.28 -11.28
C GLY A 85 12.09 -15.68 -11.76
N SER A 86 10.80 -16.00 -11.74
CA SER A 86 10.23 -17.23 -12.25
C SER A 86 9.43 -16.94 -13.52
N GLY A 87 9.77 -17.58 -14.62
CA GLY A 87 8.97 -17.62 -15.85
C GLY A 87 7.85 -18.67 -15.79
N GLY A 88 7.60 -19.28 -14.63
CA GLY A 88 6.59 -20.32 -14.41
C GLY A 88 7.16 -21.73 -14.53
N CYS A 89 7.83 -22.04 -15.63
CA CYS A 89 8.59 -23.29 -15.79
C CYS A 89 10.03 -23.12 -15.31
N ASN A 90 10.73 -22.13 -15.84
CA ASN A 90 12.14 -21.89 -15.55
C ASN A 90 12.38 -20.60 -14.79
N ARG A 91 13.51 -20.54 -14.08
CA ARG A 91 14.01 -19.29 -13.50
C ARG A 91 14.79 -18.51 -14.54
N PHE A 92 14.68 -17.19 -14.47
CA PHE A 92 15.45 -16.27 -15.31
C PHE A 92 16.21 -15.25 -14.49
N THR A 93 17.30 -14.74 -15.07
CA THR A 93 18.11 -13.66 -14.52
C THR A 93 18.56 -12.72 -15.64
N GLY A 94 18.88 -11.47 -15.31
CA GLY A 94 19.38 -10.52 -16.28
C GLY A 94 19.71 -9.17 -15.68
N LYS A 95 20.03 -8.23 -16.56
CA LYS A 95 20.26 -6.82 -16.21
C LYS A 95 19.06 -5.98 -16.61
N VAL A 96 18.84 -4.91 -15.87
CA VAL A 96 17.78 -3.95 -16.17
C VAL A 96 18.29 -2.53 -15.92
N LYS A 97 18.08 -1.64 -16.89
CA LYS A 97 18.37 -0.23 -16.74
C LYS A 97 17.09 0.48 -16.31
N MET A 98 17.17 1.16 -15.18
CA MET A 98 16.07 1.90 -14.55
C MET A 98 16.48 3.38 -14.47
N THR A 99 15.71 4.26 -15.07
CA THR A 99 15.97 5.71 -15.03
C THR A 99 14.65 6.46 -15.07
N GLY A 100 14.24 7.04 -13.95
CA GLY A 100 12.89 7.59 -13.80
C GLY A 100 11.83 6.52 -14.07
N ASP A 101 10.92 6.80 -14.99
CA ASP A 101 9.86 5.90 -15.47
C ASP A 101 10.33 5.00 -16.64
N THR A 102 11.56 5.16 -17.12
CA THR A 102 12.11 4.34 -18.19
C THR A 102 12.66 3.03 -17.64
N LEU A 103 12.28 1.92 -18.28
CA LEU A 103 12.72 0.57 -17.94
C LEU A 103 13.17 -0.16 -19.20
N ARG A 104 14.42 -0.63 -19.22
CA ARG A 104 14.95 -1.44 -20.32
C ARG A 104 15.62 -2.70 -19.82
N PHE A 105 15.06 -3.84 -20.22
CA PHE A 105 15.66 -5.13 -19.98
C PHE A 105 16.84 -5.36 -20.92
N GLY A 106 17.94 -5.88 -20.37
CA GLY A 106 19.02 -6.46 -21.16
C GLY A 106 18.70 -7.90 -21.57
N LEU A 107 19.73 -8.62 -22.00
CA LEU A 107 19.62 -10.06 -22.25
C LEU A 107 19.21 -10.80 -20.97
N LEU A 108 18.21 -11.67 -21.10
CA LEU A 108 17.74 -12.54 -20.03
C LEU A 108 18.30 -13.95 -20.25
N ALA A 109 18.95 -14.49 -19.23
CA ALA A 109 19.36 -15.88 -19.18
C ALA A 109 18.25 -16.71 -18.50
N THR A 110 18.01 -17.93 -18.99
CA THR A 110 17.06 -18.89 -18.41
C THR A 110 17.72 -20.26 -18.25
N MET A 111 17.39 -20.97 -17.18
CA MET A 111 17.82 -22.36 -16.98
C MET A 111 16.76 -23.27 -17.57
N ARG A 112 17.05 -23.97 -18.67
CA ARG A 112 16.04 -24.78 -19.38
C ARG A 112 15.68 -26.07 -18.63
N MET A 113 14.40 -26.24 -18.33
CA MET A 113 13.75 -27.48 -17.91
C MET A 113 12.55 -27.76 -18.81
N ALA A 114 12.12 -29.02 -18.85
CA ALA A 114 10.93 -29.43 -19.57
C ALA A 114 9.69 -29.32 -18.66
N CYS A 115 8.65 -28.64 -19.15
CA CYS A 115 7.35 -28.49 -18.49
C CYS A 115 6.23 -28.76 -19.52
N PRO A 116 4.95 -28.83 -19.11
CA PRO A 116 3.85 -28.96 -20.05
C PRO A 116 3.88 -27.86 -21.14
N PRO A 117 3.50 -28.17 -22.41
CA PRO A 117 3.64 -27.25 -23.54
C PRO A 117 2.99 -25.88 -23.33
N ALA A 118 1.83 -25.83 -22.66
CA ALA A 118 1.15 -24.58 -22.33
C ALA A 118 1.99 -23.64 -21.44
N VAL A 119 2.66 -24.21 -20.43
CA VAL A 119 3.53 -23.44 -19.50
C VAL A 119 4.77 -22.94 -20.23
N MET A 120 5.37 -23.79 -21.08
CA MET A 120 6.52 -23.38 -21.89
C MET A 120 6.16 -22.26 -22.89
N GLY A 121 5.00 -22.37 -23.55
CA GLY A 121 4.51 -21.34 -24.46
C GLY A 121 4.28 -20.00 -23.75
N GLN A 122 3.71 -20.04 -22.54
CA GLN A 122 3.54 -18.86 -21.70
C GLN A 122 4.88 -18.25 -21.26
N GLU A 123 5.83 -19.06 -20.78
CA GLU A 123 7.18 -18.59 -20.40
C GLU A 123 7.83 -17.85 -21.57
N GLN A 124 7.81 -18.44 -22.77
CA GLN A 124 8.40 -17.82 -23.95
C GLN A 124 7.70 -16.50 -24.33
N LYS A 125 6.36 -16.46 -24.25
CA LYS A 125 5.59 -15.23 -24.46
C LYS A 125 6.03 -14.17 -23.46
N PHE A 126 6.09 -14.51 -22.18
CA PHE A 126 6.52 -13.63 -21.10
C PHE A 126 7.92 -13.04 -21.31
N LEU A 127 8.93 -13.90 -21.57
CA LEU A 127 10.30 -13.45 -21.78
C LEU A 127 10.44 -12.53 -23.01
N ARG A 128 9.69 -12.79 -24.09
CA ARG A 128 9.62 -11.89 -25.25
C ARG A 128 8.95 -10.57 -24.90
N THR A 129 7.86 -10.59 -24.14
CA THR A 129 7.15 -9.39 -23.71
C THR A 129 8.05 -8.48 -22.86
N LEU A 130 8.87 -9.04 -21.96
CA LEU A 130 9.84 -8.26 -21.17
C LEU A 130 10.83 -7.47 -22.04
N GLN A 131 11.26 -8.02 -23.18
CA GLN A 131 12.17 -7.32 -24.11
C GLN A 131 11.50 -6.11 -24.81
N GLY A 132 10.16 -6.10 -24.88
CA GLY A 132 9.38 -5.01 -25.43
C GLY A 132 9.18 -3.83 -24.47
N VAL A 133 9.45 -4.01 -23.18
CA VAL A 133 9.19 -2.98 -22.15
C VAL A 133 10.10 -1.77 -22.33
N ARG A 134 9.52 -0.58 -22.18
CA ARG A 134 10.18 0.72 -22.30
C ARG A 134 9.92 1.63 -21.12
N SER A 135 8.74 1.53 -20.53
CA SER A 135 8.37 2.32 -19.35
C SER A 135 7.59 1.49 -18.34
N TRP A 136 7.53 2.03 -17.12
CA TRP A 136 6.83 1.41 -16.01
C TRP A 136 6.07 2.48 -15.21
N ALA A 137 4.98 2.07 -14.56
CA ALA A 137 4.32 2.87 -13.53
C ALA A 137 3.64 1.95 -12.52
N VAL A 138 3.47 2.43 -11.29
CA VAL A 138 2.57 1.79 -10.32
C VAL A 138 1.26 2.58 -10.33
N ASP A 139 0.14 1.89 -10.50
CA ASP A 139 -1.18 2.51 -10.51
C ASP A 139 -1.72 2.78 -9.08
N SER A 140 -2.93 3.36 -8.99
CA SER A 140 -3.58 3.68 -7.72
C SER A 140 -3.88 2.45 -6.86
N ASP A 141 -4.02 1.28 -7.47
CA ASP A 141 -4.29 0.01 -6.78
C ASP A 141 -2.99 -0.68 -6.33
N GLY A 142 -1.84 -0.07 -6.61
CA GLY A 142 -0.52 -0.60 -6.28
C GLY A 142 -0.04 -1.68 -7.24
N LYS A 143 -0.65 -1.82 -8.42
CA LYS A 143 -0.18 -2.74 -9.47
C LYS A 143 0.89 -2.07 -10.32
N LEU A 144 1.92 -2.83 -10.63
CA LEU A 144 2.96 -2.43 -11.58
C LEU A 144 2.48 -2.71 -13.01
N VAL A 145 2.48 -1.66 -13.83
CA VAL A 145 2.15 -1.70 -15.25
C VAL A 145 3.43 -1.47 -16.05
N LEU A 146 3.82 -2.45 -16.86
CA LEU A 146 4.95 -2.32 -17.80
C LEU A 146 4.40 -2.08 -19.21
N ARG A 147 4.96 -1.09 -19.92
CA ARG A 147 4.46 -0.63 -21.22
C ARG A 147 5.53 -0.66 -22.31
N ASP A 148 5.10 -0.69 -23.57
CA ASP A 148 5.96 -0.48 -24.75
C ASP A 148 6.23 1.03 -25.00
N ASP A 149 6.83 1.38 -26.15
CA ASP A 149 7.13 2.78 -26.47
C ASP A 149 5.88 3.63 -26.76
N GLY A 150 4.79 3.00 -27.21
CA GLY A 150 3.51 3.63 -27.50
C GLY A 150 2.62 3.74 -26.25
N GLY A 151 3.11 3.31 -25.09
CA GLY A 151 2.36 3.33 -23.84
C GLY A 151 1.33 2.21 -23.70
N LYS A 152 1.33 1.22 -24.61
CA LYS A 152 0.43 0.07 -24.52
C LYS A 152 0.87 -0.82 -23.35
N PRO A 153 -0.05 -1.24 -22.47
CA PRO A 153 0.28 -2.17 -21.39
C PRO A 153 0.68 -3.54 -21.96
N LEU A 154 1.84 -4.01 -21.52
CA LEU A 154 2.42 -5.30 -21.88
C LEU A 154 2.30 -6.31 -20.74
N LEU A 155 2.51 -5.88 -19.49
CA LEU A 155 2.42 -6.72 -18.30
C LEU A 155 1.71 -5.95 -17.19
N LEU A 156 0.85 -6.66 -16.45
CA LEU A 156 0.32 -6.22 -15.17
C LEU A 156 0.86 -7.13 -14.08
N LEU A 157 1.40 -6.54 -13.02
CA LEU A 157 1.99 -7.28 -11.91
C LEU A 157 1.49 -6.74 -10.57
N ALA A 158 1.20 -7.64 -9.65
CA ALA A 158 0.88 -7.29 -8.26
C ALA A 158 2.15 -7.37 -7.40
N ARG A 159 2.32 -6.44 -6.46
CA ARG A 159 3.45 -6.51 -5.52
C ARG A 159 3.32 -7.77 -4.67
N VAL A 160 4.35 -8.61 -4.62
CA VAL A 160 4.39 -9.74 -3.69
C VAL A 160 4.58 -9.16 -2.30
N ARG A 161 3.48 -8.92 -1.60
CA ARG A 161 3.51 -8.68 -0.17
C ARG A 161 3.52 -10.06 0.47
N GLN A 162 4.62 -10.39 1.15
CA GLN A 162 4.67 -11.59 1.98
C GLN A 162 3.63 -11.41 3.08
N SER A 163 2.43 -11.93 2.83
CA SER A 163 1.34 -12.01 3.79
C SER A 163 1.15 -13.49 4.07
N ALA A 164 1.36 -13.88 5.32
CA ALA A 164 0.97 -15.19 5.80
C ALA A 164 -0.48 -15.08 6.28
N ALA A 165 -1.33 -15.99 5.85
CA ALA A 165 -2.70 -16.09 6.36
C ALA A 165 -2.73 -17.11 7.49
N ILE A 166 -3.37 -16.74 8.61
CA ILE A 166 -3.76 -17.68 9.66
C ILE A 166 -5.24 -18.00 9.42
N THR A 167 -5.56 -19.29 9.25
CA THR A 167 -6.94 -19.76 9.08
C THR A 167 -7.39 -20.43 10.37
N ILE A 168 -8.54 -20.00 10.90
CA ILE A 168 -9.17 -20.59 12.08
C ILE A 168 -10.53 -21.14 11.63
N GLU A 169 -10.67 -22.46 11.67
CA GLU A 169 -11.95 -23.12 11.40
C GLU A 169 -12.79 -23.12 12.68
N VAL A 170 -13.93 -22.41 12.66
CA VAL A 170 -14.86 -22.38 13.79
C VAL A 170 -16.02 -23.33 13.49
N PRO A 171 -16.16 -24.45 14.22
CA PRO A 171 -17.24 -25.38 13.99
C PRO A 171 -18.60 -24.72 14.27
N SER A 172 -19.64 -25.15 13.55
CA SER A 172 -21.04 -24.78 13.81
C SER A 172 -21.38 -23.29 13.76
N THR A 173 -20.55 -22.45 13.12
CA THR A 173 -20.83 -21.03 12.92
C THR A 173 -21.41 -20.76 11.53
N ALA A 174 -22.53 -20.03 11.46
CA ALA A 174 -23.19 -19.71 10.20
C ALA A 174 -22.47 -18.62 9.37
N ALA A 175 -21.77 -17.69 10.03
CA ALA A 175 -21.00 -16.64 9.37
C ALA A 175 -19.96 -16.00 10.32
N VAL A 176 -18.86 -15.51 9.75
CA VAL A 176 -17.91 -14.64 10.46
C VAL A 176 -18.30 -13.19 10.19
N ARG A 177 -18.52 -12.41 11.25
CA ARG A 177 -18.72 -10.96 11.16
C ARG A 177 -17.38 -10.27 11.35
N THR A 178 -16.95 -9.57 10.31
CA THR A 178 -15.74 -8.74 10.32
C THR A 178 -16.10 -7.26 10.36
N VAL A 179 -15.54 -6.52 11.31
CA VAL A 179 -15.71 -5.06 11.42
C VAL A 179 -14.34 -4.41 11.50
N LYS A 180 -14.06 -3.48 10.60
CA LYS A 180 -12.83 -2.68 10.59
C LYS A 180 -13.12 -1.30 11.16
N VAL A 181 -12.24 -0.84 12.03
CA VAL A 181 -12.33 0.48 12.67
C VAL A 181 -10.92 1.01 12.88
N ASP A 182 -10.70 2.24 12.48
CA ASP A 182 -9.44 2.93 12.72
C ASP A 182 -9.58 3.80 13.97
N TYR A 183 -8.52 3.83 14.78
CA TYR A 183 -8.48 4.60 16.01
C TYR A 183 -7.30 5.58 15.99
N ALA A 184 -7.57 6.86 16.22
CA ALA A 184 -6.53 7.83 16.54
C ALA A 184 -6.11 7.66 18.01
N CYS A 185 -4.83 7.34 18.22
CA CYS A 185 -4.24 7.05 19.51
C CYS A 185 -3.00 7.95 19.72
N GLY A 186 -3.20 9.21 20.14
CA GLY A 186 -2.14 10.21 20.08
C GLY A 186 -1.71 10.46 18.63
N ASP A 187 -0.40 10.34 18.34
CA ASP A 187 0.17 10.63 17.01
C ASP A 187 0.12 9.44 16.04
N ARG A 188 -0.54 8.34 16.42
CA ARG A 188 -0.64 7.13 15.60
C ARG A 188 -2.08 6.74 15.30
N ILE A 189 -2.25 6.06 14.18
CA ILE A 189 -3.46 5.33 13.85
C ILE A 189 -3.25 3.85 14.19
N VAL A 190 -4.24 3.26 14.86
CA VAL A 190 -4.32 1.83 15.13
C VAL A 190 -5.46 1.26 14.30
N ASP A 191 -5.12 0.39 13.35
CA ASP A 191 -6.08 -0.32 12.52
C ASP A 191 -6.59 -1.52 13.32
N ALA A 192 -7.86 -1.50 13.72
CA ALA A 192 -8.48 -2.60 14.46
C ALA A 192 -9.46 -3.36 13.55
N THR A 193 -9.23 -4.65 13.36
CA THR A 193 -10.20 -5.55 12.70
C THR A 193 -10.74 -6.54 13.70
N TYR A 194 -12.04 -6.45 13.99
CA TYR A 194 -12.76 -7.34 14.88
C TYR A 194 -13.35 -8.50 14.09
N PHE A 195 -13.13 -9.72 14.58
CA PHE A 195 -13.66 -10.97 14.01
C PHE A 195 -14.56 -11.63 15.04
N ASN A 196 -15.85 -11.77 14.74
CA ASN A 196 -16.81 -12.40 15.63
C ASN A 196 -17.48 -13.60 14.93
N ALA A 197 -17.42 -14.76 15.57
CA ALA A 197 -17.90 -16.04 15.05
C ALA A 197 -18.41 -16.91 16.20
N GLY A 198 -19.71 -16.84 16.49
CA GLY A 198 -20.27 -17.46 17.69
C GLY A 198 -19.64 -16.86 18.95
N GLU A 199 -19.06 -17.73 19.79
CA GLU A 199 -18.33 -17.33 21.01
C GLU A 199 -16.92 -16.79 20.73
N VAL A 200 -16.40 -16.96 19.51
CA VAL A 200 -15.09 -16.43 19.14
C VAL A 200 -15.21 -14.93 18.91
N SER A 201 -14.47 -14.13 19.69
CA SER A 201 -14.29 -12.71 19.48
C SER A 201 -12.81 -12.36 19.53
N LEU A 202 -12.25 -12.00 18.38
CA LEU A 202 -10.85 -11.63 18.21
C LEU A 202 -10.74 -10.21 17.68
N VAL A 203 -9.60 -9.57 17.92
CA VAL A 203 -9.20 -8.34 17.24
C VAL A 203 -7.77 -8.49 16.71
N SER A 204 -7.54 -8.15 15.46
CA SER A 204 -6.19 -7.85 14.97
C SER A 204 -5.96 -6.35 15.07
N LEU A 205 -4.85 -5.96 15.66
CA LEU A 205 -4.41 -4.59 15.80
C LEU A 205 -3.13 -4.41 15.00
N SER A 206 -3.07 -3.37 14.18
CA SER A 206 -1.89 -3.04 13.38
C SER A 206 -1.56 -1.57 13.54
N TRP A 207 -0.28 -1.27 13.74
CA TRP A 207 0.27 0.08 13.66
C TRP A 207 1.76 -0.01 13.29
N THR A 208 2.45 1.12 13.15
CA THR A 208 3.84 1.19 12.67
C THR A 208 4.76 0.14 13.32
N GLY A 209 5.12 -0.88 12.54
CA GLY A 209 6.05 -1.94 12.91
C GLY A 209 5.52 -3.01 13.85
N GLU A 210 4.24 -2.99 14.21
CA GLU A 210 3.65 -3.89 15.20
C GLU A 210 2.34 -4.47 14.68
N PHE A 211 2.15 -5.77 14.95
CA PHE A 211 0.92 -6.48 14.64
C PHE A 211 0.61 -7.42 15.79
N VAL A 212 -0.61 -7.36 16.32
CA VAL A 212 -1.07 -8.25 17.37
C VAL A 212 -2.43 -8.83 17.03
N VAL A 213 -2.64 -10.10 17.36
CA VAL A 213 -3.97 -10.70 17.47
C VAL A 213 -4.27 -10.87 18.96
N ALA A 214 -5.39 -10.33 19.41
CA ALA A 214 -5.83 -10.40 20.79
C ALA A 214 -7.23 -11.04 20.87
N ALA A 215 -7.42 -11.88 21.89
CA ALA A 215 -8.70 -12.55 22.14
C ALA A 215 -9.50 -11.79 23.19
N ASN A 216 -10.82 -11.77 23.05
CA ASN A 216 -11.69 -11.19 24.06
C ASN A 216 -11.54 -11.94 25.39
N VAL A 217 -11.53 -11.18 26.49
CA VAL A 217 -11.46 -11.69 27.86
C VAL A 217 -12.50 -11.01 28.74
N LEU A 218 -12.84 -11.65 29.85
CA LEU A 218 -13.77 -11.11 30.85
C LEU A 218 -13.34 -9.71 31.31
N ALA A 219 -14.31 -8.80 31.38
CA ALA A 219 -14.13 -7.43 31.80
C ALA A 219 -15.38 -6.92 32.53
N ALA A 220 -15.17 -6.00 33.49
CA ALA A 220 -16.28 -5.41 34.25
C ALA A 220 -17.17 -4.48 33.40
N SER A 221 -16.59 -3.80 32.40
CA SER A 221 -17.33 -2.98 31.46
C SER A 221 -16.58 -2.87 30.13
N GLY A 222 -17.30 -2.67 29.02
CA GLY A 222 -16.68 -2.62 27.70
C GLY A 222 -16.20 -3.99 27.22
N ALA A 223 -15.43 -4.02 26.13
CA ALA A 223 -14.83 -5.25 25.62
C ALA A 223 -13.31 -5.18 25.77
N LYS A 224 -12.75 -6.10 26.55
CA LYS A 224 -11.31 -6.21 26.77
C LYS A 224 -10.75 -7.34 25.93
N TYR A 225 -9.61 -7.10 25.31
CA TYR A 225 -8.89 -8.07 24.49
C TYR A 225 -7.45 -8.16 24.99
N ALA A 226 -6.91 -9.36 25.07
CA ALA A 226 -5.53 -9.62 25.50
C ALA A 226 -4.77 -10.40 24.42
N GLY A 227 -3.57 -9.94 24.09
CA GLY A 227 -2.72 -10.57 23.07
C GLY A 227 -1.28 -10.11 23.16
N GLY A 228 -0.34 -11.05 23.23
CA GLY A 228 1.07 -10.74 23.46
C GLY A 228 1.27 -9.91 24.73
N ARG A 229 1.96 -8.78 24.61
CA ARG A 229 2.18 -7.81 25.71
C ARG A 229 1.07 -6.76 25.84
N TYR A 230 0.06 -6.80 24.98
CA TYR A 230 -0.93 -5.73 24.88
C TYR A 230 -2.28 -6.12 25.47
N ILE A 231 -2.91 -5.13 26.10
CA ILE A 231 -4.34 -5.16 26.41
C ILE A 231 -5.01 -4.06 25.59
N TRP A 232 -6.05 -4.42 24.87
CA TRP A 232 -6.90 -3.50 24.12
C TRP A 232 -8.29 -3.49 24.73
N TRP A 233 -8.71 -2.35 25.27
CA TRP A 233 -9.97 -2.26 26.00
C TRP A 233 -10.86 -1.18 25.41
N THR A 234 -12.00 -1.56 24.82
CA THR A 234 -12.91 -0.64 24.14
C THR A 234 -14.13 -0.33 24.99
N LYS A 235 -14.64 0.90 24.86
CA LYS A 235 -15.91 1.34 25.46
C LYS A 235 -16.59 2.37 24.55
N GLY A 236 -17.62 1.93 23.82
CA GLY A 236 -18.29 2.79 22.84
C GLY A 236 -17.35 3.17 21.70
N LYS A 237 -17.11 4.49 21.51
CA LYS A 237 -16.22 5.02 20.47
C LYS A 237 -14.77 5.23 20.92
N THR A 238 -14.44 4.89 22.16
CA THR A 238 -13.08 5.01 22.70
C THR A 238 -12.46 3.65 22.94
N ALA A 239 -11.14 3.63 23.04
CA ALA A 239 -10.37 2.47 23.43
C ALA A 239 -9.11 2.87 24.20
N ASP A 240 -8.59 1.97 25.00
CA ASP A 240 -7.33 2.12 25.73
C ASP A 240 -6.39 0.99 25.33
N LEU A 241 -5.18 1.35 24.89
CA LEU A 241 -4.10 0.40 24.58
C LEU A 241 -3.05 0.40 25.68
N TYR A 242 -2.99 -0.69 26.45
CA TYR A 242 -1.98 -0.88 27.48
C TYR A 242 -0.82 -1.71 26.93
N ASP A 243 0.41 -1.32 27.26
CA ASP A 243 1.62 -2.10 27.05
C ASP A 243 2.13 -2.59 28.40
N LEU A 244 1.94 -3.89 28.67
CA LEU A 244 2.26 -4.50 29.97
C LEU A 244 3.77 -4.49 30.28
N THR A 245 4.64 -4.26 29.28
CA THR A 245 6.08 -4.11 29.52
C THR A 245 6.44 -2.81 30.23
N LYS A 246 5.53 -1.83 30.23
CA LYS A 246 5.68 -0.56 30.96
C LYS A 246 5.23 -0.66 32.42
N GLY A 247 4.75 -1.82 32.86
CA GLY A 247 4.21 -2.07 34.19
C GLY A 247 2.68 -2.06 34.22
N GLU A 248 2.10 -2.83 35.14
CA GLU A 248 0.65 -3.08 35.22
C GLU A 248 -0.18 -1.82 35.51
N ASN A 249 0.43 -0.80 36.13
CA ASN A 249 -0.21 0.47 36.48
C ASN A 249 0.16 1.62 35.52
N ALA A 250 0.86 1.33 34.42
CA ALA A 250 1.19 2.35 33.43
C ALA A 250 -0.08 2.92 32.79
N GLU A 251 -0.09 4.24 32.53
CA GLU A 251 -1.19 4.88 31.82
C GLU A 251 -1.33 4.29 30.40
N PRO A 252 -2.56 3.93 29.97
CA PRO A 252 -2.79 3.46 28.63
C PRO A 252 -2.64 4.59 27.60
N LEU A 253 -2.40 4.20 26.36
CA LEU A 253 -2.59 5.10 25.23
C LEU A 253 -4.09 5.18 24.92
N ALA A 254 -4.69 6.33 25.21
CA ALA A 254 -6.10 6.60 24.91
C ALA A 254 -6.33 6.78 23.41
N CYS A 255 -7.40 6.16 22.91
CA CYS A 255 -7.72 6.05 21.50
C CYS A 255 -9.19 6.43 21.23
N THR A 256 -9.46 7.08 20.10
CA THR A 256 -10.82 7.41 19.66
C THR A 256 -11.04 6.99 18.21
N GLN A 257 -12.20 6.40 17.91
CA GLN A 257 -12.58 6.03 16.55
C GLN A 257 -12.58 7.25 15.63
N THR A 258 -12.04 7.10 14.42
CA THR A 258 -12.01 8.11 13.36
C THR A 258 -12.92 7.78 12.20
#